data_AF-V4Z290-F1
#
_entry.id   AF-V4Z290-F1
#
_cell.length_a   1.000
_cell.length_b   1.000
_cell.length_c   1.000
_cell.angle_alpha   90.00
_cell.angle_beta   90.00
_cell.angle_gamma   90.00
#
_symmetry.space_group_name_H-M   'P 1'
#
loop_
_entity.id
_entity.type
_entity.pdbx_description
1 polymer ?
#
loop_
_entity_poly.entity_id
_entity_poly.type
_entity_poly.pdbx_seq_one_letter_code
_entity_poly.pdbx_strand_id
1 'polypeptide(L)' 'LYYCEHIRSSNITVCSLTSQLSYLIGLIFLQAAFGLMELSHPDNSIPVNRFVTPLHIVPEWYFLAY' A
#
# COMPACT_ATOMS: atom_id res chain seq x y z
N LEU A 1 -6.12 38.77 -11.41
CA LEU A 1 -7.01 37.72 -10.88
C LEU A 1 -6.57 36.33 -11.36
N TYR A 2 -6.54 36.04 -12.67
CA TYR A 2 -6.08 34.74 -13.24
C TYR A 2 -4.71 34.25 -12.72
N TYR A 3 -3.69 35.12 -12.67
CA TYR A 3 -2.37 34.76 -12.15
C TYR A 3 -2.37 34.37 -10.66
N CYS A 4 -3.22 35.03 -9.87
CA CYS A 4 -3.40 34.73 -8.45
C CYS A 4 -4.14 33.38 -8.25
N GLU A 5 -5.12 33.07 -9.11
CA GLU A 5 -5.82 31.79 -9.09
C GLU A 5 -4.94 30.62 -9.56
N HIS A 6 -4.10 30.85 -10.59
CA HIS A 6 -3.12 29.87 -11.03
C HIS A 6 -2.09 29.56 -9.92
N ILE A 7 -1.57 30.58 -9.23
CA ILE A 7 -0.67 30.40 -8.08
C ILE A 7 -1.37 29.67 -6.93
N ARG A 8 -2.63 29.98 -6.65
CA ARG A 8 -3.43 29.29 -5.62
C ARG A 8 -3.64 27.82 -5.97
N SER A 9 -4.00 27.51 -7.22
CA SER A 9 -4.17 26.15 -7.73
C SER A 9 -2.87 25.34 -7.68
N SER A 10 -1.75 25.94 -8.09
CA SER A 10 -0.43 25.28 -8.02
C SER A 10 -0.02 25.00 -6.57
N ASN A 11 -0.25 25.93 -5.64
CA ASN A 11 0.08 25.71 -4.22
C ASN A 11 -0.77 24.60 -3.59
N ILE A 12 -2.07 24.53 -3.91
CA ILE A 12 -2.94 23.45 -3.44
C ILE A 12 -2.49 22.09 -3.99
N THR A 13 -2.14 22.03 -5.28
CA THR A 13 -1.63 20.81 -5.91
C THR A 13 -0.33 20.35 -5.25
N VAL A 14 0.60 21.28 -5.00
CA VAL A 14 1.87 20.98 -4.30
C VAL A 14 1.61 20.48 -2.88
N CYS A 15 0.72 21.10 -2.10
CA CYS A 15 0.35 20.64 -0.76
C CYS A 15 -0.31 19.24 -0.77
N SER A 16 -1.14 18.95 -1.78
CA SER A 16 -1.75 17.62 -1.94
C SER A 16 -0.69 16.55 -2.27
N LEU A 17 0.30 16.88 -3.11
CA LEU A 17 1.36 15.95 -3.46
C LEU A 17 2.32 15.71 -2.30
N THR A 18 2.68 16.74 -1.54
CA THR A 18 3.56 16.60 -0.37
C THR A 18 2.90 15.82 0.76
N SER A 19 1.59 15.98 0.96
CA SER A 19 0.84 15.16 1.92
C SER A 19 0.73 13.70 1.46
N GLN A 20 0.40 13.44 0.19
CA GLN A 20 0.40 12.07 -0.34
C GLN A 20 1.76 11.37 -0.21
N LEU A 21 2.84 12.10 -0.49
CA LEU A 21 4.20 11.58 -0.35
C LEU A 21 4.55 11.30 1.12
N SER A 22 4.14 12.15 2.07
CA SER A 22 4.40 11.91 3.49
C SER A 22 3.65 10.69 4.03
N TYR A 23 2.41 10.46 3.60
CA TYR A 23 1.66 9.24 3.92
C TYR A 23 2.37 7.99 3.38
N LEU A 24 2.77 7.99 2.11
CA LEU A 24 3.47 6.86 1.50
C LEU A 24 4.77 6.54 2.23
N ILE A 25 5.57 7.57 2.52
CA ILE A 25 6.83 7.42 3.26
C ILE A 25 6.56 6.83 4.64
N GLY A 26 5.57 7.35 5.37
CA GLY A 26 5.19 6.83 6.69
C GLY A 26 4.79 5.35 6.67
N LEU A 27 3.99 4.94 5.69
CA LEU A 27 3.59 3.55 5.51
C LEU A 27 4.79 2.64 5.23
N ILE A 28 5.72 3.06 4.37
CA ILE A 28 6.93 2.30 4.04
C ILE A 28 7.83 2.16 5.29
N PHE A 29 8.03 3.23 6.04
CA PHE A 29 8.83 3.18 7.27
C PHE A 29 8.23 2.24 8.32
N LEU A 30 6.91 2.30 8.51
CA LEU A 30 6.19 1.42 9.41
C LEU A 30 6.35 -0.04 8.97
N GLN A 31 6.14 -0.33 7.68
CA GLN A 31 6.27 -1.69 7.15
C GLN A 31 7.72 -2.22 7.19
N ALA A 32 8.72 -1.36 7.03
CA ALA A 32 10.12 -1.74 7.16
C ALA A 32 10.52 -2.02 8.62
N ALA A 33 9.92 -1.32 9.57
CA ALA A 33 10.19 -1.49 11.01
C ALA A 33 9.52 -2.74 11.60
N PHE A 34 8.28 -3.05 11.19
CA PHE A 34 7.50 -4.16 11.72
C PHE A 34 7.43 -5.39 10.79
N GLY A 35 7.80 -5.23 9.52
CA GLY A 35 7.92 -6.32 8.53
C GLY A 35 6.73 -6.45 7.58
N LEU A 36 6.98 -6.83 6.32
CA LEU A 36 5.97 -7.10 5.28
C LEU A 36 5.19 -8.41 5.46
N MET A 37 5.80 -9.38 6.17
CA MET A 37 5.30 -10.74 6.25
C MET A 37 3.95 -10.85 6.97
N GLU A 38 3.63 -9.91 7.85
CA GLU A 38 2.37 -9.92 8.62
C GLU A 38 1.12 -9.67 7.76
N LEU A 39 1.27 -9.02 6.60
CA LEU A 39 0.16 -8.77 5.67
C LEU A 39 0.01 -9.85 4.60
N SER A 40 0.97 -10.77 4.49
CA SER A 40 0.99 -11.83 3.48
C SER A 40 0.83 -13.20 4.11
N HIS A 41 0.11 -14.11 3.46
CA HIS A 41 0.03 -15.48 3.96
C HIS A 41 1.41 -16.17 3.89
N PRO A 42 1.89 -16.85 4.96
CA PRO A 42 3.20 -17.50 4.98
C PRO A 42 3.37 -18.54 3.86
N ASP A 43 2.28 -19.22 3.47
CA ASP A 43 2.29 -20.21 2.39
C ASP A 43 2.69 -19.63 1.03
N ASN A 44 2.59 -18.32 0.82
CA ASN A 44 3.02 -17.66 -0.43
C ASN A 44 4.55 -17.67 -0.63
N SER A 45 5.31 -17.96 0.43
CA SER A 45 6.77 -18.13 0.34
C SER A 45 7.20 -19.51 -0.15
N ILE A 46 6.26 -20.47 -0.20
CA ILE A 46 6.49 -21.83 -0.67
C ILE A 46 6.35 -21.85 -2.20
N PRO A 47 7.26 -22.51 -2.94
CA PRO A 47 7.15 -22.60 -4.40
C PRO A 47 5.86 -23.31 -4.82
N VAL A 48 5.28 -22.84 -5.92
CA VAL A 48 4.01 -23.38 -6.45
C VAL A 48 4.12 -24.87 -6.74
N ASN A 49 3.15 -25.65 -6.23
CA ASN A 49 2.98 -27.06 -6.53
C ASN A 49 1.61 -27.31 -7.17
N ARG A 50 1.59 -27.86 -8.39
CA ARG A 50 0.33 -28.12 -9.13
C ARG A 50 -0.41 -29.37 -8.68
N PHE A 51 0.26 -30.24 -7.92
CA PHE A 51 -0.31 -31.52 -7.48
C PHE A 51 -0.75 -31.50 -6.01
N VAL A 52 -0.47 -30.41 -5.29
CA VAL A 52 -0.76 -30.28 -3.86
C VAL A 52 -1.35 -28.90 -3.59
N THR A 53 -2.55 -28.87 -3.02
CA THR A 53 -3.12 -27.68 -2.41
C THR A 53 -2.78 -27.66 -0.91
N PRO A 54 -2.25 -26.56 -0.35
CA PRO A 54 -1.97 -26.47 1.07
C PRO A 54 -3.26 -26.57 1.90
N LEU A 55 -3.15 -27.16 3.10
CA LEU A 55 -4.30 -27.42 3.96
C LEU A 55 -4.95 -26.13 4.50
N HIS A 56 -4.15 -25.08 4.72
CA HIS A 56 -4.61 -23.78 5.24
C HIS A 56 -4.52 -22.68 4.18
N ILE A 57 -5.05 -22.93 2.98
CA ILE A 57 -5.16 -21.89 1.95
C ILE A 57 -6.22 -20.85 2.35
N VAL A 58 -5.81 -19.59 2.46
CA VAL A 58 -6.68 -18.45 2.81
C VAL A 58 -6.48 -17.35 1.76
N PRO A 59 -7.55 -16.68 1.28
CA PRO A 59 -7.38 -15.55 0.37
C PRO A 59 -6.74 -14.36 1.09
N GLU A 60 -6.12 -13.48 0.32
CA GLU A 60 -5.57 -12.24 0.88
C GLU A 60 -6.63 -11.40 1.57
N TRP A 61 -6.24 -10.67 2.61
CA TRP A 61 -7.13 -10.00 3.55
C TRP A 61 -8.16 -9.05 2.90
N TYR A 62 -7.80 -8.41 1.79
CA TYR A 62 -8.68 -7.50 1.05
C TYR A 62 -9.82 -8.20 0.30
N PHE A 63 -9.78 -9.53 0.18
CA PHE A 63 -10.87 -10.35 -0.36
C PHE A 63 -11.81 -10.89 0.70
N LEU A 64 -11.44 -10.85 1.99
CA LEU A 64 -12.28 -11.40 3.08
C LEU A 64 -13.49 -10.52 3.42
N ALA A 65 -13.47 -9.24 3.02
CA ALA A 65 -14.53 -8.28 3.29
C ALA A 65 -15.67 -8.29 2.25
N TYR A 66 -15.67 -9.25 1.33
CA TYR A 66 -16.68 -9.46 0.30
C TYR A 66 -17.42 -10.77 0.54
#